data_AF-A0A2K4FAJ6-F1
#
_entry.id   AF-A0A2K4FAJ6-F1
#
_cell.length_a   1.000
_cell.length_b   1.000
_cell.length_c   1.000
_cell.angle_alpha   90.00
_cell.angle_beta   90.00
_cell.angle_gamma   90.00
#
_symmetry.space_group_name_H-M   'P 1'
#
loop_
_entity.id
_entity.type
_entity.pdbx_description
1 polymer ?
#
loop_
_entity_poly.entity_id
_entity_poly.type
_entity_poly.pdbx_seq_one_letter_code
_entity_poly.pdbx_strand_id
1 'polypeptide(L)'
;MVIIEQAYRLLEIYTKLLNRDTVNTALLAEEFKVDRRTIQRDISNIKHYFYEKSLINELDYEIHFNFSENSYFITNKTDRSLNNLETVNYEMTHQTYKKIKQTYRTQVIHQDAQHIKVEMKLSTIEAINLCFQYRKSLRLIAPESLYAQFITELIKLEMIYLKHKI
;
A
#
# COMPACT_ATOMS: atom_id res chain seq x y z
N MET A 1 -38.82 12.01 9.35
CA MET A 1 -37.62 12.26 8.51
C MET A 1 -36.41 11.82 9.33
N VAL A 2 -35.81 10.67 9.03
CA VAL A 2 -34.64 10.19 9.78
C VAL A 2 -33.44 10.96 9.25
N ILE A 3 -32.88 11.84 10.06
CA ILE A 3 -31.56 12.41 9.78
C ILE A 3 -30.59 11.24 9.92
N ILE A 4 -30.03 10.78 8.81
CA ILE A 4 -29.01 9.74 8.86
C ILE A 4 -27.75 10.38 9.44
N GLU A 5 -27.29 9.86 10.58
CA GLU A 5 -26.10 10.35 11.25
C GLU A 5 -24.88 10.31 10.32
N GLN A 6 -24.06 11.36 10.37
CA GLN A 6 -22.86 11.48 9.55
C GLN A 6 -21.95 10.24 9.67
N ALA A 7 -21.84 9.66 10.86
CA ALA A 7 -21.03 8.47 11.11
C ALA A 7 -21.50 7.28 10.26
N TYR A 8 -22.81 7.00 10.23
CA TYR A 8 -23.36 5.91 9.42
C TYR A 8 -23.11 6.11 7.93
N ARG A 9 -23.34 7.33 7.43
CA ARG A 9 -23.10 7.67 6.02
C ARG A 9 -21.63 7.50 5.63
N LEU A 10 -20.71 7.93 6.50
CA LEU A 10 -19.28 7.81 6.26
C LEU A 10 -18.86 6.32 6.23
N LEU A 11 -19.39 5.51 7.14
CA LEU A 11 -19.16 4.06 7.15
C LEU A 11 -19.71 3.37 5.89
N GLU A 12 -20.88 3.75 5.41
CA GLU A 12 -21.47 3.18 4.19
C GLU A 12 -20.63 3.52 2.96
N ILE A 13 -20.21 4.80 2.81
CA ILE A 13 -19.31 5.22 1.73
C ILE A 13 -17.99 4.46 1.80
N TYR A 14 -17.39 4.37 2.99
CA TYR A 14 -16.16 3.62 3.21
C TYR A 14 -16.29 2.14 2.83
N THR A 15 -17.40 1.51 3.22
CA THR A 15 -17.67 0.09 2.94
C THR A 15 -17.83 -0.17 1.45
N LYS A 16 -18.60 0.67 0.74
CA LYS A 16 -18.74 0.60 -0.73
C LYS A 16 -17.38 0.69 -1.41
N LEU A 17 -16.55 1.65 -1.00
CA LEU A 17 -15.20 1.82 -1.54
C LEU A 17 -14.35 0.56 -1.32
N LEU A 18 -14.30 0.01 -0.10
CA LEU A 18 -13.53 -1.21 0.18
C LEU A 18 -13.99 -2.43 -0.62
N ASN A 19 -15.29 -2.53 -0.89
CA ASN A 19 -15.87 -3.58 -1.73
C ASN A 19 -15.60 -3.40 -3.23
N ARG A 20 -14.85 -2.35 -3.62
CA ARG A 20 -14.55 -1.95 -5.01
C ARG A 20 -15.77 -1.46 -5.79
N ASP A 21 -16.82 -1.05 -5.08
CA ASP A 21 -17.96 -0.38 -5.71
C ASP A 21 -17.61 1.06 -6.06
N THR A 22 -18.35 1.61 -7.04
CA THR A 22 -18.26 3.03 -7.37
C THR A 22 -19.23 3.85 -6.51
N VAL A 23 -18.81 5.07 -6.17
CA VAL A 23 -19.55 6.00 -5.32
C VAL A 23 -19.95 7.22 -6.14
N ASN A 24 -21.23 7.28 -6.54
CA ASN A 24 -21.76 8.44 -7.25
C ASN A 24 -22.34 9.46 -6.25
N THR A 25 -21.80 10.68 -6.27
CA THR A 25 -22.19 11.73 -5.28
C THR A 25 -23.63 12.19 -5.42
N ALA A 26 -24.21 12.14 -6.62
CA ALA A 26 -25.59 12.55 -6.86
C ALA A 26 -26.56 11.51 -6.28
N LEU A 27 -26.31 10.22 -6.56
CA LEU A 27 -27.15 9.13 -6.06
C LEU A 27 -27.12 9.05 -4.53
N LEU A 28 -25.93 9.12 -3.92
CA LEU A 28 -25.83 9.10 -2.46
C LEU A 28 -26.43 10.34 -1.81
N ALA A 29 -26.34 11.52 -2.43
CA ALA A 29 -26.96 12.73 -1.91
C ALA A 29 -28.49 12.59 -1.84
N GLU A 30 -29.09 11.98 -2.86
CA GLU A 30 -30.52 11.66 -2.89
C GLU A 30 -30.89 10.60 -1.84
N GLU A 31 -30.15 9.50 -1.79
CA GLU A 31 -30.35 8.40 -0.83
C GLU A 31 -30.30 8.89 0.63
N PHE A 32 -29.27 9.65 0.97
CA PHE A 32 -29.06 10.19 2.32
C PHE A 32 -29.83 11.48 2.59
N LYS A 33 -30.51 12.04 1.59
CA LYS A 33 -31.23 13.33 1.67
C LYS A 33 -30.36 14.48 2.18
N VAL A 34 -29.14 14.59 1.63
CA VAL A 34 -28.17 15.64 1.94
C VAL A 34 -27.70 16.35 0.67
N ASP A 35 -27.04 17.50 0.83
CA ASP A 35 -26.40 18.17 -0.30
C ASP A 35 -25.21 17.36 -0.85
N ARG A 36 -24.95 17.46 -2.16
CA ARG A 36 -23.80 16.79 -2.81
C ARG A 36 -22.47 17.18 -2.18
N ARG A 37 -22.32 18.43 -1.71
CA ARG A 37 -21.11 18.91 -1.03
C ARG A 37 -20.88 18.18 0.29
N THR A 38 -21.93 17.70 0.96
CA THR A 38 -21.81 16.89 2.18
C THR A 38 -21.16 15.54 1.84
N ILE A 39 -21.63 14.86 0.78
CA ILE A 39 -21.02 13.61 0.32
C ILE A 39 -19.55 13.82 -0.11
N GLN A 40 -19.27 14.91 -0.84
CA GLN A 40 -17.89 15.25 -1.24
C GLN A 40 -16.98 15.50 -0.04
N ARG A 41 -17.48 16.13 1.03
CA ARG A 41 -16.74 16.32 2.28
C ARG A 41 -16.47 14.99 2.97
N ASP A 42 -17.45 14.10 3.04
CA ASP A 42 -17.26 12.77 3.64
C ASP A 42 -16.22 11.95 2.85
N ILE A 43 -16.26 11.97 1.52
CA ILE A 43 -15.22 11.35 0.67
C ILE A 43 -13.85 11.97 0.91
N SER A 44 -13.78 13.30 1.10
CA SER A 44 -12.52 13.99 1.40
C SER A 44 -11.94 13.57 2.74
N ASN A 45 -12.78 13.37 3.75
CA ASN A 45 -12.37 12.84 5.05
C ASN A 45 -11.82 11.41 4.94
N ILE A 46 -12.48 10.54 4.17
CA ILE A 46 -12.00 9.18 3.90
C ILE A 46 -10.66 9.21 3.15
N LYS A 47 -10.51 10.11 2.16
CA LYS A 47 -9.26 10.30 1.43
C LYS A 47 -8.12 10.70 2.38
N HIS A 48 -8.39 11.59 3.32
CA HIS A 48 -7.42 12.00 4.34
C HIS A 48 -7.04 10.83 5.26
N TYR A 49 -8.04 10.06 5.73
CA TYR A 49 -7.79 8.86 6.53
C TYR A 49 -6.92 7.83 5.80
N PHE A 50 -7.21 7.51 4.53
CA PHE A 50 -6.35 6.63 3.74
C PHE A 50 -4.93 7.17 3.57
N TYR A 51 -4.78 8.48 3.39
CA TYR A 51 -3.47 9.10 3.32
C TYR A 51 -2.67 8.90 4.62
N GLU A 52 -3.25 9.22 5.78
CA GLU A 52 -2.61 9.02 7.09
C GLU A 52 -2.22 7.56 7.32
N LYS A 53 -3.12 6.62 7.00
CA LYS A 53 -2.86 5.18 7.12
C LYS A 53 -1.78 4.68 6.16
N SER A 54 -1.64 5.31 5.00
CA SER A 54 -0.54 4.99 4.08
C SER A 54 0.82 5.46 4.58
N LEU A 55 0.90 6.55 5.35
CA LEU A 55 2.16 7.02 5.93
C LEU A 55 2.77 6.04 6.94
N ILE A 56 1.93 5.21 7.56
CA ILE A 56 2.33 4.18 8.54
C ILE A 56 2.28 2.75 7.97
N ASN A 57 2.10 2.61 6.65
CA ASN A 57 2.01 1.33 5.94
C ASN A 57 0.88 0.40 6.43
N GLU A 58 -0.23 0.94 6.94
CA GLU A 58 -1.39 0.15 7.38
C GLU A 58 -2.43 -0.04 6.26
N LEU A 59 -2.64 0.97 5.40
CA LEU A 59 -3.55 0.91 4.26
C LEU A 59 -2.92 1.57 3.04
N ASP A 60 -3.13 0.98 1.86
CA ASP A 60 -2.50 1.44 0.62
C ASP A 60 -3.54 1.70 -0.48
N TYR A 61 -4.62 2.40 -0.14
CA TYR A 61 -5.68 2.76 -1.08
C TYR A 61 -5.57 4.21 -1.55
N GLU A 62 -5.93 4.46 -2.80
CA GLU A 62 -6.09 5.80 -3.37
C GLU A 62 -7.50 5.96 -3.96
N ILE A 63 -8.20 7.05 -3.61
CA ILE A 63 -9.51 7.39 -4.16
C ILE A 63 -9.32 8.25 -5.42
N HIS A 64 -9.93 7.81 -6.52
CA HIS A 64 -9.96 8.52 -7.80
C HIS A 64 -11.38 8.90 -8.18
N PHE A 65 -11.49 9.88 -9.08
CA PHE A 65 -12.76 10.28 -9.67
C PHE A 65 -12.78 9.91 -11.15
N ASN A 66 -13.81 9.18 -11.56
CA ASN A 66 -14.11 8.87 -12.94
C ASN A 66 -15.08 9.92 -13.50
N PHE A 67 -14.63 10.70 -14.48
CA PHE A 67 -15.47 11.74 -15.10
C PHE A 67 -16.58 11.17 -15.99
N SER A 68 -16.38 10.04 -16.66
CA SER A 68 -17.40 9.47 -17.56
C SER A 68 -18.58 8.88 -16.78
N GLU A 69 -18.29 8.29 -15.62
CA GLU A 69 -19.29 7.69 -14.73
C GLU A 69 -19.75 8.62 -13.60
N ASN A 70 -19.12 9.79 -13.48
CA ASN A 70 -19.35 10.77 -12.41
C ASN A 70 -19.31 10.12 -11.01
N SER A 71 -18.32 9.26 -10.80
CA SER A 71 -18.24 8.37 -9.64
C SER A 71 -16.83 8.32 -9.07
N TYR A 72 -16.73 8.05 -7.77
CA TYR A 72 -15.47 7.79 -7.08
C TYR A 72 -15.23 6.29 -6.97
N PHE A 73 -13.98 5.88 -7.01
CA PHE A 73 -13.58 4.48 -6.85
C PHE A 73 -12.21 4.42 -6.17
N ILE A 74 -11.86 3.26 -5.63
CA ILE A 74 -10.53 3.04 -5.04
C ILE A 74 -9.68 2.14 -5.90
N THR A 75 -8.39 2.47 -5.97
CA THR A 75 -7.34 1.55 -6.41
C THR A 75 -6.41 1.29 -5.23
N ASN A 76 -5.69 0.17 -5.25
CA ASN A 76 -4.50 0.09 -4.40
C ASN A 76 -3.41 0.98 -5.02
N LYS A 77 -2.63 1.74 -4.25
CA LYS A 77 -1.38 2.32 -4.82
C LYS A 77 -0.46 1.19 -5.29
N THR A 78 -0.49 0.05 -4.60
CA THR A 78 0.13 -1.21 -5.03
C THR A 78 -0.49 -1.82 -6.27
N ASP A 79 -1.70 -1.50 -6.73
CA ASP A 79 -2.20 -1.97 -8.04
C ASP A 79 -1.46 -1.27 -9.19
N ARG A 80 -0.97 -0.04 -8.98
CA ARG A 80 0.01 0.57 -9.89
C ARG A 80 1.39 -0.09 -9.82
N SER A 81 1.70 -0.82 -8.73
CA SER A 81 2.96 -1.54 -8.54
C SER A 81 2.88 -3.03 -8.93
N LEU A 82 1.69 -3.63 -8.93
CA LEU A 82 1.38 -4.99 -9.40
C LEU A 82 1.49 -5.10 -10.93
N ASN A 83 1.32 -4.00 -11.67
CA ASN A 83 1.64 -3.97 -13.10
C ASN A 83 3.15 -3.92 -13.39
N ASN A 84 3.99 -3.75 -12.37
CA ASN A 84 5.45 -3.68 -12.47
C ASN A 84 6.11 -4.62 -11.45
N LEU A 85 5.65 -5.87 -11.36
CA LEU A 85 6.36 -6.87 -10.58
C LEU A 85 7.72 -7.14 -11.23
N GLU A 86 8.79 -6.84 -10.51
CA GLU A 86 10.14 -7.16 -10.92
C GLU A 86 10.58 -8.46 -10.28
N THR A 87 11.54 -9.13 -10.94
CA THR A 87 12.16 -10.33 -10.39
C THR A 87 13.26 -9.90 -9.43
N VAL A 88 13.12 -10.27 -8.17
CA VAL A 88 13.96 -9.83 -7.06
C VAL A 88 14.60 -11.04 -6.40
N ASN A 89 15.90 -10.94 -6.12
CA ASN A 89 16.63 -11.98 -5.41
C ASN A 89 17.01 -11.51 -4.02
N TYR A 90 16.75 -12.36 -3.03
CA TYR A 90 17.13 -12.17 -1.65
C TYR A 90 18.06 -13.26 -1.17
N GLU A 91 18.97 -12.90 -0.27
CA GLU A 91 19.67 -13.83 0.61
C GLU A 91 19.13 -13.64 2.03
N MET A 92 18.73 -14.71 2.70
CA MET A 92 18.12 -14.63 4.03
C MET A 92 18.45 -15.84 4.90
N THR A 93 18.23 -15.72 6.20
CA THR A 93 18.34 -16.87 7.11
C THR A 93 17.20 -17.87 6.87
N HIS A 94 17.44 -19.14 7.21
CA HIS A 94 16.39 -20.18 7.17
C HIS A 94 15.14 -19.84 8.00
N GLN A 95 15.31 -19.15 9.13
CA GLN A 95 14.20 -18.72 9.98
C GLN A 95 13.34 -17.65 9.29
N THR A 96 13.99 -16.68 8.63
CA THR A 96 13.30 -15.63 7.87
C THR A 96 12.56 -16.21 6.68
N TYR A 97 13.19 -17.14 5.94
CA TYR A 97 12.56 -17.82 4.82
C TYR A 97 11.28 -18.58 5.23
N LYS A 98 11.30 -19.29 6.37
CA LYS A 98 10.12 -19.99 6.88
C LYS A 98 8.92 -19.06 7.09
N LYS A 99 9.15 -17.79 7.46
CA LYS A 99 8.11 -16.77 7.62
C LYS A 99 7.67 -16.24 6.25
N ILE A 100 8.61 -15.87 5.39
CA ILE A 100 8.32 -15.25 4.08
C ILE A 100 7.55 -16.21 3.17
N LYS A 101 7.89 -17.50 3.16
CA LYS A 101 7.20 -18.49 2.30
C LYS A 101 5.74 -18.74 2.69
N GLN A 102 5.29 -18.29 3.86
CA GLN A 102 3.88 -18.38 4.28
C GLN A 102 3.01 -17.34 3.56
N THR A 103 3.61 -16.21 3.18
CA THR A 103 2.90 -15.06 2.60
C THR A 103 3.20 -14.91 1.10
N TYR A 104 4.43 -15.20 0.68
CA TYR A 104 4.88 -14.94 -0.68
C TYR A 104 5.22 -16.22 -1.44
N ARG A 105 4.95 -16.21 -2.75
CA ARG A 105 5.49 -17.23 -3.66
C ARG A 105 6.98 -17.01 -3.83
N THR A 106 7.76 -18.05 -3.53
CA THR A 106 9.23 -18.01 -3.57
C THR A 106 9.77 -19.17 -4.39
N GLN A 107 10.87 -18.94 -5.10
CA GLN A 107 11.64 -19.99 -5.76
C GLN A 107 13.05 -20.01 -5.17
N VAL A 108 13.48 -21.17 -4.68
CA VAL A 108 14.82 -21.31 -4.10
C VAL A 108 15.84 -21.41 -5.24
N ILE A 109 16.81 -20.50 -5.28
CA ILE A 109 17.91 -20.51 -6.23
C ILE A 109 19.08 -21.34 -5.67
N HIS A 110 19.40 -21.13 -4.40
CA HIS A 110 20.53 -21.78 -3.73
C HIS A 110 20.28 -21.84 -2.22
N GLN A 111 20.79 -22.86 -1.55
CA GLN A 111 20.75 -22.96 -0.09
C GLN A 111 22.03 -23.59 0.44
N ASP A 112 22.52 -23.07 1.56
CA ASP A 112 23.62 -23.63 2.33
C ASP A 112 23.24 -23.75 3.81
N ALA A 113 24.20 -24.11 4.65
CA ALA A 113 23.99 -24.34 6.07
C ALA A 113 23.51 -23.09 6.83
N GLN A 114 23.85 -21.88 6.37
CA GLN A 114 23.55 -20.63 7.07
C GLN A 114 22.45 -19.82 6.37
N HIS A 115 22.43 -19.81 5.03
CA HIS A 115 21.57 -18.91 4.26
C HIS A 115 20.84 -19.62 3.12
N ILE A 116 19.76 -18.99 2.69
CA ILE A 116 18.98 -19.38 1.52
C ILE A 116 18.83 -18.17 0.58
N LYS A 117 19.06 -18.41 -0.70
CA LYS A 117 18.85 -17.44 -1.77
C LYS A 117 17.56 -17.79 -2.50
N VAL A 118 16.68 -16.81 -2.61
CA VAL A 118 15.36 -16.99 -3.22
C VAL A 118 15.08 -15.91 -4.25
N GLU A 119 14.39 -16.30 -5.30
CA GLU A 119 13.77 -15.43 -6.28
C GLU A 119 12.30 -15.21 -5.90
N MET A 120 11.86 -13.97 -6.06
CA MET A 120 10.50 -13.53 -5.79
C MET A 120 10.06 -12.53 -6.86
N LYS A 121 8.76 -12.50 -7.17
CA LYS A 121 8.16 -11.42 -7.97
C LYS A 121 7.46 -10.46 -7.03
N LEU A 122 8.01 -9.26 -6.91
CA LEU A 122 7.54 -8.23 -5.99
C LEU A 122 7.52 -6.88 -6.70
N SER A 123 6.69 -5.97 -6.21
CA SER A 123 6.85 -4.58 -6.58
C SER A 123 8.05 -3.94 -5.87
N THR A 124 8.57 -2.85 -6.44
CA THR A 124 9.70 -2.08 -5.88
C THR A 124 9.49 -1.72 -4.40
N ILE A 125 8.27 -1.28 -4.04
CA ILE A 125 7.93 -0.84 -2.68
C ILE A 125 7.96 -2.02 -1.71
N GLU A 126 7.31 -3.13 -2.06
CA GLU A 126 7.32 -4.34 -1.21
C GLU A 126 8.73 -4.85 -1.02
N ALA A 127 9.53 -4.84 -2.08
CA ALA A 127 10.87 -5.35 -2.05
C ALA A 127 11.79 -4.52 -1.13
N ILE A 128 11.65 -3.19 -1.14
CA ILE A 128 12.32 -2.28 -0.21
C ILE A 128 11.81 -2.47 1.23
N ASN A 129 10.50 -2.58 1.42
CA ASN A 129 9.89 -2.74 2.74
C ASN A 129 10.34 -4.03 3.44
N LEU A 130 10.48 -5.14 2.71
CA LEU A 130 11.03 -6.39 3.26
C LEU A 130 12.44 -6.20 3.84
N CYS A 131 13.28 -5.37 3.20
CA CYS A 131 14.61 -5.07 3.70
C CYS A 131 14.55 -4.34 5.05
N PHE A 132 13.67 -3.35 5.20
CA PHE A 132 13.48 -2.62 6.46
C PHE A 132 12.84 -3.46 7.57
N GLN A 133 11.94 -4.37 7.20
CA GLN A 133 11.24 -5.24 8.13
C GLN A 133 12.17 -6.31 8.72
N TYR A 134 12.92 -7.02 7.86
CA TYR A 134 13.71 -8.20 8.27
C TYR A 134 15.19 -7.87 8.54
N ARG A 135 15.66 -6.69 8.15
CA ARG A 135 16.96 -6.10 8.50
C ARG A 135 18.13 -7.08 8.37
N LYS A 136 18.80 -7.40 9.48
CA LYS A 136 20.01 -8.25 9.53
C LYS A 136 19.78 -9.69 9.04
N SER A 137 18.54 -10.13 8.90
CA SER A 137 18.20 -11.51 8.55
C SER A 137 17.80 -11.71 7.09
N LEU A 138 17.78 -10.64 6.30
CA LEU A 138 17.41 -10.62 4.89
C LEU A 138 18.16 -9.50 4.15
N ARG A 139 18.75 -9.82 3.01
CA ARG A 139 19.50 -8.90 2.18
C ARG A 139 19.02 -8.99 0.73
N LEU A 140 18.67 -7.84 0.16
CA LEU A 140 18.44 -7.70 -1.28
C LEU A 140 19.77 -7.88 -2.02
N ILE A 141 19.81 -8.80 -2.99
CA ILE A 141 21.01 -9.10 -3.78
C ILE A 141 20.85 -8.83 -5.28
N ALA A 142 19.62 -8.77 -5.80
CA ALA A 142 19.35 -8.33 -7.18
C ALA A 142 17.88 -7.86 -7.33
N PRO A 143 17.55 -6.99 -8.30
CA PRO A 143 18.47 -6.35 -9.26
C PRO A 143 19.26 -5.19 -8.64
N GLU A 144 20.38 -4.82 -9.27
CA GLU A 144 21.27 -3.74 -8.80
C GLU A 144 20.56 -2.38 -8.75
N SER A 145 19.68 -2.12 -9.71
CA SER A 145 18.84 -0.91 -9.74
C SER A 145 18.02 -0.76 -8.46
N LEU A 146 17.39 -1.84 -8.00
CA LEU A 146 16.59 -1.84 -6.79
C LEU A 146 17.46 -1.75 -5.53
N TYR A 147 18.63 -2.39 -5.53
CA TYR A 147 19.60 -2.23 -4.45
C TYR A 147 20.04 -0.76 -4.29
N ALA A 148 20.34 -0.08 -5.39
CA ALA A 148 20.70 1.35 -5.38
C ALA A 148 19.56 2.24 -4.84
N GLN A 149 18.30 1.92 -5.18
CA GLN A 149 17.14 2.60 -4.62
C GLN A 149 17.03 2.37 -3.10
N PHE A 150 17.19 1.14 -2.63
CA PHE A 150 17.18 0.83 -1.21
C PHE A 150 18.25 1.59 -0.42
N ILE A 151 19.48 1.69 -0.95
CA ILE A 151 20.56 2.48 -0.34
C ILE A 151 20.19 3.96 -0.27
N THR A 152 19.57 4.50 -1.33
CA THR A 152 19.11 5.89 -1.36
C THR A 152 18.08 6.17 -0.27
N GLU A 153 17.10 5.27 -0.08
CA GLU A 153 16.10 5.38 0.99
C GLU A 153 16.74 5.28 2.39
N LEU A 154 17.74 4.41 2.57
CA LEU A 154 18.52 4.35 3.81
C LEU A 154 19.26 5.66 4.11
N ILE A 155 19.89 6.26 3.11
CA ILE A 155 20.61 7.54 3.26
C ILE A 155 19.64 8.67 3.60
N LYS A 156 18.46 8.71 2.97
CA LYS A 156 17.41 9.69 3.31
C LYS A 156 16.98 9.55 4.78
N LEU A 157 16.72 8.32 5.23
CA LEU A 157 16.40 8.05 6.63
C LEU A 157 17.53 8.50 7.56
N GLU A 158 18.79 8.22 7.22
CA GLU A 158 19.95 8.69 7.96
C GLU A 158 20.01 10.22 8.03
N MET A 159 19.74 10.92 6.92
CA MET A 159 19.74 12.38 6.85
C MET A 159 18.66 12.98 7.75
N ILE A 160 17.46 12.41 7.74
CA ILE A 160 16.34 12.86 8.57
C ILE A 160 16.65 12.66 10.06
N TYR A 161 17.02 11.44 10.44
CA TYR A 161 17.08 11.06 11.86
C TYR A 161 18.43 11.31 12.54
N LEU A 162 19.54 11.21 11.82
CA LEU A 162 20.87 11.43 12.39
C LEU A 162 21.39 12.84 12.10
N LYS A 163 21.12 13.35 10.90
CA LYS A 163 21.65 14.65 10.45
C LYS A 163 20.66 15.80 10.61
N HIS A 164 19.43 15.53 11.04
CA HIS A 164 18.36 16.52 11.24
C HIS A 164 18.12 17.39 9.99
N LYS A 165 18.31 16.82 8.80
CA LYS A 165 18.06 17.49 7.52
C LYS A 165 16.73 16.99 6.96
N ILE A 166 15.77 17.91 6.84
CA ILE A 166 14.47 17.70 6.19
C ILE A 166 14.58 18.15 4.73
#